data_AF-W2MYN5-F1
#
_entry.id   AF-W2MYN5-F1
#
_cell.length_a   1.000
_cell.length_b   1.000
_cell.length_c   1.000
_cell.angle_alpha   90.00
_cell.angle_beta   90.00
_cell.angle_gamma   90.00
#
_symmetry.space_group_name_H-M   'P 1'
#
loop_
_entity.id
_entity.type
_entity.pdbx_description
1 polymer ?
#
loop_
_entity_poly.entity_id
_entity_poly.type
_entity_poly.pdbx_seq_one_letter_code
_entity_poly.pdbx_strand_id
1 'polypeptide(L)'
;MAHYYDDETLTKMLFEAMKAPSTANNAAKLHKEQIQYWLDTRKPPGDVFQPLSLDKAGEKLFDHQQFMKWVKYVEDLNKVHPDKKTTLISVLAKHYDSEALAKMMESAKDVPQSAKLVKLLETAQKWMTKETPDNLFKRLKLDQMENHVLSNTQLKTWINYMKEYNAVNPKYKATLIGTLAANYGELKVIKMLDEAAKAKDTAGDAKILKNELLQSWMQKGWSPEYIFDVVLRLDQDGNKLFRNPLVTTWGKYLIAFNRDNYGKETTIWRMLAATGIDPDDLRPVADKAPE
;
A
#
# COMPACT_ATOMS: atom_id res chain seq x y z
N MET A 1 -27.07 -22.62 -3.30
CA MET A 1 -26.19 -23.81 -3.47
C MET A 1 -25.22 -23.96 -2.30
N ALA A 2 -24.51 -22.91 -1.88
CA ALA A 2 -23.59 -22.96 -0.72
C ALA A 2 -24.25 -23.32 0.64
N HIS A 3 -25.58 -23.21 0.77
CA HIS A 3 -26.32 -23.69 1.94
C HIS A 3 -26.59 -25.21 1.95
N TYR A 4 -26.45 -25.87 0.79
CA TYR A 4 -26.82 -27.29 0.61
C TYR A 4 -25.60 -28.17 0.33
N TYR A 5 -24.52 -27.58 -0.18
CA TYR A 5 -23.26 -28.26 -0.49
C TYR A 5 -22.11 -27.44 0.07
N ASP A 6 -21.14 -28.12 0.69
CA ASP A 6 -19.87 -27.50 1.02
C ASP A 6 -19.13 -27.06 -0.27
N ASP A 7 -18.14 -26.19 -0.10
CA ASP A 7 -17.43 -25.60 -1.24
C ASP A 7 -16.68 -26.63 -2.09
N GLU A 8 -16.11 -27.69 -1.49
CA GLU A 8 -15.42 -28.73 -2.25
C GLU A 8 -16.41 -29.52 -3.11
N THR A 9 -17.51 -29.95 -2.51
CA THR A 9 -18.58 -30.69 -3.19
C THR A 9 -19.19 -29.85 -4.31
N LEU A 10 -19.47 -28.57 -4.04
CA LEU A 10 -20.01 -27.65 -5.05
C LEU A 10 -19.03 -27.44 -6.21
N THR A 11 -17.75 -27.15 -5.93
CA THR A 11 -16.76 -26.93 -6.99
C THR A 11 -16.56 -28.18 -7.85
N LYS A 12 -16.54 -29.38 -7.26
CA LYS A 12 -16.48 -30.64 -8.03
C LYS A 12 -17.68 -30.81 -8.96
N MET A 13 -18.91 -30.59 -8.47
CA MET A 13 -20.11 -30.69 -9.30
C MET A 13 -20.07 -29.70 -10.47
N LEU A 14 -19.59 -28.47 -10.23
CA LEU A 14 -19.43 -27.47 -11.28
C LEU A 14 -18.37 -27.89 -12.32
N PHE A 15 -17.23 -28.44 -11.90
CA PHE A 15 -16.22 -28.94 -12.83
C PHE A 15 -16.71 -30.12 -13.67
N GLU A 16 -17.48 -31.05 -13.09
CA GLU A 16 -18.10 -32.13 -13.86
C GLU A 16 -19.15 -31.58 -14.84
N ALA A 17 -20.01 -30.66 -14.41
CA ALA A 17 -21.00 -30.03 -15.28
C ALA A 17 -20.38 -29.20 -16.42
N MET A 18 -19.14 -28.70 -16.25
CA MET A 18 -18.41 -28.03 -17.32
C MET A 18 -18.01 -28.97 -18.48
N LYS A 19 -17.96 -30.29 -18.26
CA LYS A 19 -17.57 -31.27 -19.29
C LYS A 19 -18.67 -31.51 -20.32
N ALA A 20 -19.94 -31.28 -19.97
CA ALA A 20 -21.07 -31.47 -20.87
C ALA A 20 -21.45 -30.15 -21.58
N PRO A 21 -21.52 -30.09 -22.93
CA PRO A 21 -21.78 -28.84 -23.66
C PRO A 21 -23.09 -28.13 -23.27
N SER A 22 -24.13 -28.89 -22.93
CA SER A 22 -25.44 -28.35 -22.54
C SER A 22 -25.43 -27.61 -21.20
N THR A 23 -24.49 -27.92 -20.30
CA THR A 23 -24.39 -27.33 -18.96
C THR A 23 -23.15 -26.45 -18.76
N ALA A 24 -22.21 -26.48 -19.71
CA ALA A 24 -20.90 -25.85 -19.56
C ALA A 24 -20.95 -24.34 -19.25
N ASN A 25 -21.77 -23.58 -19.98
CA ASN A 25 -21.88 -22.13 -19.79
C ASN A 25 -22.44 -21.77 -18.41
N ASN A 26 -23.49 -22.48 -17.96
CA ASN A 26 -24.11 -22.24 -16.66
C ASN A 26 -23.17 -22.63 -15.53
N ALA A 27 -22.49 -23.77 -15.64
CA ALA A 27 -21.51 -24.21 -14.66
C ALA A 27 -20.33 -23.23 -14.53
N ALA A 28 -19.81 -22.73 -15.65
CA ALA A 28 -18.74 -21.74 -15.67
C ALA A 28 -19.16 -20.42 -15.00
N LYS A 29 -20.38 -19.95 -15.27
CA LYS A 29 -20.94 -18.76 -14.63
C LYS A 29 -21.07 -18.95 -13.12
N LEU A 30 -21.63 -20.07 -12.67
CA LEU A 30 -21.79 -20.38 -11.24
C LEU A 30 -20.43 -20.51 -10.52
N HIS A 31 -19.42 -21.09 -11.16
CA HIS A 31 -18.07 -21.15 -10.58
C HIS A 31 -17.43 -19.76 -10.45
N LYS A 32 -17.67 -18.85 -11.41
CA LYS A 32 -17.23 -17.45 -11.28
C LYS A 32 -17.93 -16.75 -10.11
N GLU A 33 -19.23 -16.97 -9.94
CA GLU A 33 -19.99 -16.46 -8.80
C GLU A 33 -19.50 -17.05 -7.47
N GLN A 34 -19.11 -18.32 -7.45
CA GLN A 34 -18.49 -18.96 -6.27
C GLN A 34 -17.17 -18.28 -5.89
N ILE A 35 -16.29 -18.01 -6.86
CA ILE A 35 -15.03 -17.28 -6.60
C ILE A 35 -15.30 -15.86 -6.09
N GLN A 36 -16.28 -15.15 -6.68
CA GLN A 36 -16.66 -13.82 -6.22
C GLN A 36 -17.18 -13.85 -4.78
N TYR A 37 -18.02 -14.83 -4.45
CA TYR A 37 -18.49 -15.04 -3.09
C TYR A 37 -17.34 -15.28 -2.11
N TRP A 38 -16.32 -16.06 -2.48
CA TRP A 38 -15.12 -16.24 -1.65
C TRP A 38 -14.34 -14.93 -1.45
N LEU A 39 -14.22 -14.10 -2.48
CA LEU A 39 -13.58 -12.78 -2.39
C LEU A 39 -14.35 -11.83 -1.45
N ASP A 40 -15.68 -11.80 -1.58
CA ASP A 40 -16.57 -10.93 -0.80
C ASP A 40 -16.60 -11.34 0.68
N THR A 41 -16.62 -12.65 0.93
CA THR A 41 -16.58 -13.23 2.29
C THR A 41 -15.18 -13.37 2.87
N ARG A 42 -14.15 -12.95 2.11
CA ARG A 42 -12.75 -12.95 2.53
C ARG A 42 -12.22 -14.34 2.89
N LYS A 43 -12.65 -15.36 2.15
CA LYS A 43 -12.25 -16.74 2.44
C LYS A 43 -10.71 -16.86 2.39
N PRO A 44 -10.05 -17.37 3.44
CA PRO A 44 -8.60 -17.49 3.46
C PRO A 44 -8.09 -18.29 2.25
N PRO A 45 -7.02 -17.85 1.57
CA PRO A 45 -6.52 -18.55 0.39
C PRO A 45 -6.13 -20.01 0.62
N GLY A 46 -5.72 -20.39 1.84
CA GLY A 46 -5.46 -21.79 2.20
C GLY A 46 -6.74 -22.64 2.19
N ASP A 47 -7.88 -22.06 2.53
CA ASP A 47 -9.18 -22.75 2.58
C ASP A 47 -9.82 -22.91 1.19
N VAL A 48 -9.25 -22.23 0.18
CA VAL A 48 -9.64 -22.35 -1.24
C VAL A 48 -8.81 -23.42 -1.96
N PHE A 49 -7.72 -23.92 -1.34
CA PHE A 49 -6.82 -24.90 -1.93
C PHE A 49 -7.54 -26.24 -2.21
N GLN A 50 -8.26 -26.76 -1.22
CA GLN A 50 -9.00 -28.02 -1.32
C GLN A 50 -10.22 -27.96 -2.27
N PRO A 51 -11.07 -26.91 -2.24
CA PRO A 51 -12.13 -26.75 -3.24
C PRO A 51 -11.62 -26.79 -4.69
N LEU A 52 -10.45 -26.21 -4.94
CA LEU A 52 -9.80 -26.24 -6.26
C LEU A 52 -8.99 -27.52 -6.52
N SER A 53 -9.04 -28.51 -5.62
CA SER A 53 -8.31 -29.78 -5.67
C SER A 53 -6.79 -29.63 -5.77
N LEU A 54 -6.24 -28.52 -5.26
CA LEU A 54 -4.80 -28.24 -5.29
C LEU A 54 -4.02 -29.04 -4.25
N ASP A 55 -4.67 -29.43 -3.16
CA ASP A 55 -4.16 -30.34 -2.12
C ASP A 55 -3.79 -31.71 -2.69
N LYS A 56 -4.44 -32.13 -3.78
CA LYS A 56 -4.20 -33.43 -4.45
C LYS A 56 -3.16 -33.35 -5.57
N ALA A 57 -2.67 -32.17 -5.90
CA ALA A 57 -1.72 -31.98 -7.00
C ALA A 57 -0.31 -32.47 -6.64
N GLY A 58 0.03 -32.55 -5.35
CA GLY A 58 1.35 -32.97 -4.89
C GLY A 58 2.47 -32.13 -5.53
N GLU A 59 3.50 -32.79 -6.04
CA GLU A 59 4.64 -32.16 -6.73
C GLU A 59 4.24 -31.52 -8.07
N LYS A 60 3.10 -31.89 -8.66
CA LYS A 60 2.61 -31.37 -9.96
C LYS A 60 1.74 -30.11 -9.82
N LEU A 61 1.82 -29.41 -8.69
CA LEU A 61 1.01 -28.21 -8.42
C LEU A 61 1.14 -27.15 -9.51
N PHE A 62 2.36 -26.87 -9.96
CA PHE A 62 2.62 -25.83 -10.96
C PHE A 62 1.99 -26.15 -12.33
N ASP A 63 1.77 -27.44 -12.63
CA ASP A 63 1.10 -27.92 -13.84
C ASP A 63 -0.43 -28.03 -13.67
N HIS A 64 -0.94 -27.86 -12.44
CA HIS A 64 -2.35 -28.04 -12.15
C HIS A 64 -3.18 -26.89 -12.76
N GLN A 65 -4.17 -27.23 -13.59
CA GLN A 65 -5.01 -26.28 -14.33
C GLN A 65 -5.73 -25.22 -13.46
N GLN A 66 -5.95 -25.49 -12.16
CA GLN A 66 -6.58 -24.55 -11.23
C GLN A 66 -5.56 -23.67 -10.47
N PHE A 67 -4.26 -23.99 -10.52
CA PHE A 67 -3.25 -23.30 -9.72
C PHE A 67 -3.15 -21.82 -10.08
N MET A 68 -3.12 -21.49 -11.38
CA MET A 68 -3.11 -20.08 -11.81
C MET A 68 -4.40 -19.34 -11.47
N LYS A 69 -5.55 -20.03 -11.35
CA LYS A 69 -6.79 -19.41 -10.88
C LYS A 69 -6.71 -19.10 -9.39
N TRP A 70 -6.12 -19.98 -8.60
CA TRP A 70 -5.85 -19.73 -7.19
C TRP A 70 -4.84 -18.59 -6.98
N VAL A 71 -3.76 -18.54 -7.77
CA VAL A 71 -2.82 -17.40 -7.74
C VAL A 71 -3.57 -16.09 -7.98
N LYS A 72 -4.42 -16.04 -9.01
CA LYS A 72 -5.25 -14.87 -9.31
C LYS A 72 -6.22 -14.54 -8.16
N TYR A 73 -6.85 -15.55 -7.56
CA TYR A 73 -7.71 -15.35 -6.38
C TYR A 73 -6.95 -14.69 -5.22
N VAL A 74 -5.73 -15.17 -4.90
CA VAL A 74 -4.92 -14.58 -3.84
C VAL A 74 -4.57 -13.13 -4.17
N GLU A 75 -4.23 -12.83 -5.42
CA GLU A 75 -3.94 -11.46 -5.88
C GLU A 75 -5.17 -10.54 -5.77
N ASP A 76 -6.33 -11.01 -6.21
CA ASP A 76 -7.57 -10.22 -6.20
C ASP A 76 -8.08 -10.01 -4.77
N LEU A 77 -8.06 -11.04 -3.92
CA LEU A 77 -8.37 -10.92 -2.49
C LEU A 77 -7.44 -9.88 -1.83
N ASN A 78 -6.17 -9.93 -2.19
CA ASN A 78 -5.17 -9.01 -1.72
C ASN A 78 -5.40 -7.56 -2.19
N LYS A 79 -6.00 -7.33 -3.36
CA LYS A 79 -6.32 -5.98 -3.85
C LYS A 79 -7.53 -5.42 -3.09
N VAL A 80 -8.54 -6.24 -2.87
CA VAL A 80 -9.80 -5.82 -2.22
C VAL A 80 -9.62 -5.64 -0.70
N HIS A 81 -8.78 -6.46 -0.05
CA HIS A 81 -8.57 -6.42 1.40
C HIS A 81 -7.09 -6.17 1.76
N PRO A 82 -6.65 -4.90 1.72
CA PRO A 82 -5.24 -4.58 1.85
C PRO A 82 -4.69 -4.61 3.29
N ASP A 83 -5.53 -4.85 4.28
CA ASP A 83 -5.18 -4.92 5.71
C ASP A 83 -4.75 -6.33 6.15
N LYS A 84 -5.27 -7.39 5.52
CA LYS A 84 -5.04 -8.81 5.90
C LYS A 84 -4.39 -9.63 4.81
N LYS A 85 -3.39 -9.01 4.19
CA LYS A 85 -2.71 -9.52 3.01
C LYS A 85 -1.89 -10.78 3.33
N THR A 86 -1.87 -11.75 2.42
CA THR A 86 -0.97 -12.92 2.51
C THR A 86 -0.09 -13.01 1.25
N THR A 87 1.05 -13.71 1.35
CA THR A 87 1.90 -14.00 0.18
C THR A 87 1.56 -15.39 -0.37
N LEU A 88 1.80 -15.62 -1.66
CA LEU A 88 1.62 -16.96 -2.25
C LEU A 88 2.51 -17.98 -1.52
N ILE A 89 3.79 -17.62 -1.30
CA ILE A 89 4.77 -18.47 -0.64
C ILE A 89 4.37 -18.81 0.81
N SER A 90 3.77 -17.87 1.56
CA SER A 90 3.34 -18.16 2.94
C SER A 90 2.15 -19.11 3.01
N VAL A 91 1.28 -19.10 1.98
CA VAL A 91 0.19 -20.08 1.90
C VAL A 91 0.72 -21.42 1.44
N LEU A 92 1.59 -21.46 0.42
CA LEU A 92 2.23 -22.70 -0.03
C LEU A 92 3.02 -23.39 1.09
N ALA A 93 3.73 -22.62 1.92
CA ALA A 93 4.47 -23.14 3.08
C ALA A 93 3.58 -23.76 4.19
N LYS A 94 2.25 -23.57 4.14
CA LYS A 94 1.30 -24.29 5.02
C LYS A 94 0.93 -25.67 4.50
N HIS A 95 1.09 -25.91 3.20
CA HIS A 95 0.72 -27.16 2.53
C HIS A 95 1.93 -28.02 2.17
N TYR A 96 3.10 -27.40 2.00
CA TYR A 96 4.34 -28.05 1.62
C TYR A 96 5.44 -27.67 2.60
N ASP A 97 6.23 -28.65 3.03
CA ASP A 97 7.46 -28.35 3.75
C ASP A 97 8.46 -27.61 2.85
N SER A 98 9.47 -27.00 3.47
CA SER A 98 10.42 -26.16 2.76
C SER A 98 11.26 -26.91 1.72
N GLU A 99 11.56 -28.19 1.95
CA GLU A 99 12.39 -28.98 1.03
C GLU A 99 11.56 -29.39 -0.21
N ALA A 100 10.34 -29.88 0.02
CA ALA A 100 9.40 -30.23 -1.05
C ALA A 100 9.08 -29.01 -1.92
N LEU A 101 8.75 -27.86 -1.30
CA LEU A 101 8.44 -26.64 -2.04
C LEU A 101 9.64 -26.15 -2.87
N ALA A 102 10.86 -26.26 -2.34
CA ALA A 102 12.08 -25.92 -3.07
C ALA A 102 12.29 -26.85 -4.29
N LYS A 103 12.11 -28.16 -4.13
CA LYS A 103 12.20 -29.12 -5.25
C LYS A 103 11.17 -28.85 -6.34
N MET A 104 9.94 -28.50 -5.95
CA MET A 104 8.88 -28.15 -6.89
C MET A 104 9.20 -26.86 -7.66
N MET A 105 9.71 -25.84 -6.98
CA MET A 105 10.16 -24.59 -7.64
C MET A 105 11.34 -24.86 -8.58
N GLU A 106 12.33 -25.64 -8.15
CA GLU A 106 13.50 -26.02 -8.95
C GLU A 106 13.08 -26.75 -10.24
N SER A 107 12.11 -27.66 -10.17
CA SER A 107 11.60 -28.39 -11.34
C SER A 107 10.81 -27.49 -12.31
N ALA A 108 10.18 -26.43 -11.80
CA ALA A 108 9.32 -25.53 -12.56
C ALA A 108 10.03 -24.26 -13.06
N LYS A 109 11.29 -24.01 -12.67
CA LYS A 109 11.99 -22.75 -12.94
C LYS A 109 12.34 -22.53 -14.42
N ASP A 110 12.60 -23.62 -15.14
CA ASP A 110 12.99 -23.59 -16.56
C ASP A 110 11.81 -23.84 -17.51
N VAL A 111 10.62 -24.10 -16.96
CA VAL A 111 9.38 -24.26 -17.73
C VAL A 111 8.82 -22.86 -18.07
N PRO A 112 8.68 -22.48 -19.35
CA PRO A 112 8.32 -21.12 -19.75
C PRO A 112 7.05 -20.56 -19.10
N GLN A 113 6.06 -21.42 -18.87
CA GLN A 113 4.76 -21.06 -18.31
C GLN A 113 4.85 -20.70 -16.81
N SER A 114 5.78 -21.29 -16.05
CA SER A 114 5.93 -21.11 -14.60
C SER A 114 7.17 -20.31 -14.19
N ALA A 115 8.18 -20.19 -15.05
CA ALA A 115 9.46 -19.55 -14.77
C ALA A 115 9.33 -18.17 -14.09
N LYS A 116 8.42 -17.33 -14.59
CA LYS A 116 8.18 -16.00 -14.02
C LYS A 116 7.61 -16.08 -12.60
N LEU A 117 6.67 -16.99 -12.35
CA LEU A 117 6.08 -17.19 -11.04
C LEU A 117 7.09 -17.79 -10.07
N VAL A 118 7.87 -18.79 -10.49
CA VAL A 118 8.93 -19.39 -9.67
C VAL A 118 9.94 -18.34 -9.24
N LYS A 119 10.44 -17.52 -10.16
CA LYS A 119 11.36 -16.43 -9.83
C LYS A 119 10.76 -15.45 -8.81
N LEU A 120 9.47 -15.16 -8.91
CA LEU A 120 8.76 -14.33 -7.91
C LEU A 120 8.69 -15.03 -6.54
N LEU A 121 8.41 -16.33 -6.50
CA LEU A 121 8.33 -17.12 -5.27
C LEU A 121 9.70 -17.25 -4.58
N GLU A 122 10.76 -17.58 -5.32
CA GLU A 122 12.14 -17.64 -4.81
C GLU A 122 12.59 -16.30 -4.25
N THR A 123 12.27 -15.22 -4.98
CA THR A 123 12.57 -13.87 -4.54
C THR A 123 11.79 -13.53 -3.27
N ALA A 124 10.48 -13.81 -3.22
CA ALA A 124 9.68 -13.60 -2.02
C ALA A 124 10.27 -14.38 -0.83
N GLN A 125 10.61 -15.66 -1.02
CA GLN A 125 11.21 -16.52 0.01
C GLN A 125 12.52 -15.93 0.57
N LYS A 126 13.43 -15.47 -0.31
CA LYS A 126 14.69 -14.82 0.09
C LYS A 126 14.45 -13.58 0.95
N TRP A 127 13.38 -12.84 0.69
CA TRP A 127 13.06 -11.60 1.39
C TRP A 127 12.18 -11.77 2.62
N MET A 128 11.58 -12.95 2.86
CA MET A 128 10.81 -13.23 4.08
C MET A 128 11.66 -13.17 5.36
N THR A 129 12.95 -13.48 5.27
CA THR A 129 13.88 -13.45 6.41
C THR A 129 14.59 -12.11 6.56
N LYS A 130 14.36 -11.18 5.63
CA LYS A 130 14.96 -9.85 5.64
C LYS A 130 14.09 -8.91 6.48
N GLU A 131 14.75 -7.98 7.16
CA GLU A 131 14.06 -6.97 7.96
C GLU A 131 13.22 -6.00 7.10
N THR A 132 12.27 -5.28 7.70
CA THR A 132 11.51 -4.27 6.96
C THR A 132 12.39 -3.03 6.69
N PRO A 133 12.06 -2.20 5.68
CA PRO A 133 12.76 -0.94 5.48
C PRO A 133 12.77 -0.06 6.75
N ASP A 134 11.68 -0.01 7.52
CA ASP A 134 11.65 0.75 8.79
C ASP A 134 12.64 0.20 9.83
N ASN A 135 12.74 -1.13 9.98
CA ASN A 135 13.72 -1.75 10.88
C ASN A 135 15.16 -1.46 10.43
N LEU A 136 15.44 -1.57 9.12
CA LEU A 136 16.75 -1.21 8.59
C LEU A 136 17.06 0.27 8.85
N PHE A 137 16.08 1.16 8.68
CA PHE A 137 16.24 2.60 8.92
C PHE A 137 16.73 2.87 10.35
N LYS A 138 16.07 2.27 11.34
CA LYS A 138 16.43 2.35 12.76
C LYS A 138 17.77 1.68 13.08
N ARG A 139 18.06 0.54 12.45
CA ARG A 139 19.33 -0.17 12.65
C ARG A 139 20.52 0.62 12.10
N LEU A 140 20.32 1.36 11.01
CA LEU A 140 21.29 2.33 10.48
C LEU A 140 21.36 3.62 11.31
N LYS A 141 20.57 3.71 12.40
CA LYS A 141 20.41 4.87 13.28
C LYS A 141 20.01 6.13 12.53
N LEU A 142 19.32 5.96 11.39
CA LEU A 142 18.92 7.08 10.56
C LEU A 142 17.84 7.91 11.25
N ASP A 143 16.98 7.29 12.07
CA ASP A 143 15.95 7.95 12.90
C ASP A 143 16.52 8.92 13.96
N GLN A 144 17.79 8.74 14.34
CA GLN A 144 18.47 9.53 15.36
C GLN A 144 19.30 10.69 14.77
N MET A 145 19.33 10.84 13.44
CA MET A 145 20.16 11.84 12.75
C MET A 145 19.57 13.25 12.73
N GLU A 146 18.39 13.44 13.32
CA GLU A 146 17.64 14.70 13.27
C GLU A 146 17.62 15.32 11.86
N ASN A 147 18.03 16.59 11.72
CA ASN A 147 17.99 17.33 10.47
C ASN A 147 19.11 16.92 9.48
N HIS A 148 20.03 16.04 9.88
CA HIS A 148 21.16 15.60 9.06
C HIS A 148 20.87 14.32 8.27
N VAL A 149 19.70 13.71 8.46
CA VAL A 149 19.34 12.43 7.82
C VAL A 149 19.44 12.48 6.30
N LEU A 150 19.01 13.59 5.68
CA LEU A 150 19.02 13.77 4.22
C LEU A 150 20.43 13.85 3.63
N SER A 151 21.41 14.27 4.43
CA SER A 151 22.83 14.35 4.05
C SER A 151 23.63 13.10 4.41
N ASN A 152 23.04 12.13 5.10
CA ASN A 152 23.76 10.97 5.60
C ASN A 152 24.03 9.94 4.48
N THR A 153 25.27 9.47 4.36
CA THR A 153 25.67 8.49 3.34
C THR A 153 24.93 7.15 3.46
N GLN A 154 24.53 6.76 4.68
CA GLN A 154 23.76 5.54 4.94
C GLN A 154 22.32 5.62 4.40
N LEU A 155 21.80 6.83 4.15
CA LEU A 155 20.49 6.98 3.52
C LEU A 155 20.49 6.38 2.11
N LYS A 156 21.59 6.49 1.37
CA LYS A 156 21.72 5.86 0.04
C LYS A 156 21.64 4.33 0.13
N THR A 157 22.28 3.74 1.13
CA THR A 157 22.20 2.30 1.43
C THR A 157 20.76 1.89 1.70
N TRP A 158 20.06 2.66 2.54
CA TRP A 158 18.65 2.43 2.85
C TRP A 158 17.73 2.58 1.63
N ILE A 159 17.90 3.61 0.80
CA ILE A 159 17.09 3.84 -0.41
C ILE A 159 17.25 2.67 -1.39
N ASN A 160 18.47 2.15 -1.59
CA ASN A 160 18.70 1.01 -2.46
C ASN A 160 18.01 -0.24 -1.92
N TYR A 161 18.15 -0.50 -0.63
CA TYR A 161 17.45 -1.61 0.03
C TYR A 161 15.93 -1.49 -0.08
N MET A 162 15.38 -0.30 0.14
CA MET A 162 13.95 -0.01 -0.01
C MET A 162 13.49 -0.31 -1.44
N LYS A 163 14.25 0.07 -2.47
CA LYS A 163 13.91 -0.22 -3.88
C LYS A 163 13.85 -1.73 -4.13
N GLU A 164 14.82 -2.48 -3.65
CA GLU A 164 14.83 -3.94 -3.75
C GLU A 164 13.65 -4.57 -2.99
N TYR A 165 13.43 -4.14 -1.75
CA TYR A 165 12.29 -4.57 -0.93
C TYR A 165 10.95 -4.27 -1.63
N ASN A 166 10.79 -3.09 -2.21
CA ASN A 166 9.56 -2.68 -2.88
C ASN A 166 9.30 -3.42 -4.19
N ALA A 167 10.36 -3.82 -4.90
CA ALA A 167 10.25 -4.59 -6.13
C ALA A 167 9.63 -5.97 -5.86
N VAL A 168 9.86 -6.52 -4.67
CA VAL A 168 9.43 -7.86 -4.27
C VAL A 168 8.24 -7.84 -3.31
N ASN A 169 7.98 -6.70 -2.67
CA ASN A 169 6.81 -6.40 -1.85
C ASN A 169 5.99 -5.25 -2.47
N PRO A 170 5.46 -5.39 -3.71
CA PRO A 170 4.80 -4.30 -4.43
C PRO A 170 3.57 -3.74 -3.72
N LYS A 171 3.12 -4.44 -2.68
CA LYS A 171 1.92 -4.19 -1.92
C LYS A 171 2.21 -3.66 -0.50
N TYR A 172 3.45 -3.70 -0.04
CA TYR A 172 3.93 -3.10 1.22
C TYR A 172 5.09 -2.14 0.95
N LYS A 173 5.02 -1.42 -0.17
CA LYS A 173 6.09 -0.53 -0.57
C LYS A 173 6.32 0.50 0.54
N ALA A 174 7.54 0.55 1.04
CA ALA A 174 7.99 1.67 1.83
C ALA A 174 8.30 2.83 0.88
N THR A 175 8.12 4.06 1.34
CA THR A 175 8.61 5.24 0.64
C THR A 175 9.60 5.95 1.54
N LEU A 176 10.55 6.68 0.94
CA LEU A 176 11.46 7.53 1.70
C LEU A 176 10.67 8.50 2.56
N ILE A 177 9.71 9.21 1.97
CA ILE A 177 8.93 10.20 2.68
C ILE A 177 8.05 9.59 3.79
N GLY A 178 7.43 8.44 3.54
CA GLY A 178 6.59 7.75 4.54
C GLY A 178 7.41 7.24 5.71
N THR A 179 8.63 6.76 5.46
CA THR A 179 9.56 6.32 6.50
C THR A 179 10.05 7.50 7.33
N LEU A 180 10.41 8.62 6.68
CA LEU A 180 10.78 9.86 7.38
C LEU A 180 9.62 10.35 8.27
N ALA A 181 8.40 10.43 7.73
CA ALA A 181 7.23 10.88 8.47
C ALA A 181 6.91 9.96 9.68
N ALA A 182 7.04 8.65 9.52
CA ALA A 182 6.82 7.68 10.60
C ALA A 182 7.85 7.79 11.73
N ASN A 183 9.10 8.16 11.42
CA ASN A 183 10.17 8.22 12.41
C ASN A 183 10.38 9.63 13.02
N TYR A 184 10.06 10.69 12.28
CA TYR A 184 10.30 12.07 12.72
C TYR A 184 9.03 12.89 12.99
N GLY A 185 7.89 12.45 12.46
CA GLY A 185 6.67 13.23 12.43
C GLY A 185 6.59 14.19 11.24
N GLU A 186 5.37 14.34 10.71
CA GLU A 186 5.04 15.11 9.51
C GLU A 186 5.61 16.54 9.54
N LEU A 187 5.35 17.30 10.63
CA LEU A 187 5.80 18.69 10.80
C LEU A 187 7.33 18.83 10.79
N LYS A 188 8.06 17.91 11.43
CA LYS A 188 9.53 17.94 11.46
C LYS A 188 10.10 17.65 10.07
N VAL A 189 9.50 16.70 9.34
CA VAL A 189 9.87 16.40 7.96
C VAL A 189 9.69 17.61 7.05
N ILE A 190 8.56 18.34 7.16
CA ILE A 190 8.35 19.56 6.37
C ILE A 190 9.47 20.57 6.61
N LYS A 191 9.85 20.81 7.87
CA LYS A 191 10.95 21.73 8.23
C LYS A 191 12.30 21.28 7.68
N MET A 192 12.60 19.98 7.74
CA MET A 192 13.82 19.43 7.14
C MET A 192 13.87 19.65 5.63
N LEU A 193 12.73 19.46 4.94
CA LEU A 193 12.63 19.69 3.50
C LEU A 193 12.66 21.17 3.13
N ASP A 194 12.09 22.06 3.94
CA ASP A 194 12.21 23.51 3.74
C ASP A 194 13.65 23.99 3.87
N GLU A 195 14.41 23.44 4.81
CA GLU A 195 15.84 23.75 4.94
C GLU A 195 16.62 23.21 3.74
N ALA A 196 16.39 21.96 3.35
CA ALA A 196 17.01 21.36 2.17
C ALA A 196 16.65 22.10 0.88
N ALA A 197 15.48 22.75 0.81
CA ALA A 197 15.06 23.54 -0.34
C ALA A 197 15.88 24.83 -0.56
N LYS A 198 16.60 25.30 0.46
CA LYS A 198 17.42 26.53 0.39
C LYS A 198 18.75 26.32 -0.34
N ALA A 199 19.28 25.09 -0.36
CA ALA A 199 20.52 24.77 -1.04
C ALA A 199 20.25 24.36 -2.50
N LYS A 200 21.02 24.93 -3.43
CA LYS A 200 20.82 24.77 -4.89
C LYS A 200 20.79 23.30 -5.33
N ASP A 201 21.66 22.47 -4.76
CA ASP A 201 21.83 21.07 -5.18
C ASP A 201 20.72 20.16 -4.65
N THR A 202 20.07 20.52 -3.54
CA THR A 202 19.03 19.70 -2.89
C THR A 202 17.61 20.24 -3.10
N ALA A 203 17.48 21.44 -3.70
CA ALA A 203 16.19 22.10 -3.89
C ALA A 203 15.18 21.29 -4.71
N GLY A 204 15.64 20.62 -5.77
CA GLY A 204 14.80 19.78 -6.62
C GLY A 204 14.21 18.59 -5.85
N ASP A 205 15.08 17.82 -5.19
CA ASP A 205 14.69 16.64 -4.42
C ASP A 205 13.78 17.00 -3.23
N ALA A 206 14.08 18.11 -2.53
CA ALA A 206 13.26 18.59 -1.44
C ALA A 206 11.82 18.92 -1.90
N LYS A 207 11.67 19.55 -3.07
CA LYS A 207 10.36 19.86 -3.65
C LYS A 207 9.59 18.60 -4.06
N ILE A 208 10.28 17.60 -4.62
CA ILE A 208 9.68 16.30 -4.95
C ILE A 208 9.17 15.61 -3.68
N LEU A 209 10.01 15.50 -2.65
CA LEU A 209 9.65 14.87 -1.38
C LEU A 209 8.49 15.59 -0.67
N LYS A 210 8.44 16.93 -0.74
CA LYS A 210 7.27 17.69 -0.24
C LYS A 210 5.99 17.32 -0.99
N ASN A 211 6.05 17.19 -2.30
CA ASN A 211 4.87 16.77 -3.08
C ASN A 211 4.46 15.34 -2.71
N GLU A 212 5.40 14.41 -2.58
CA GLU A 212 5.11 13.04 -2.15
C GLU A 212 4.47 12.99 -0.76
N LEU A 213 4.89 13.88 0.16
CA LEU A 213 4.28 14.02 1.48
C LEU A 213 2.81 14.41 1.40
N LEU A 214 2.48 15.45 0.62
CA LEU A 214 1.11 15.90 0.40
C LEU A 214 0.25 14.80 -0.24
N GLN A 215 0.79 14.10 -1.24
CA GLN A 215 0.12 12.96 -1.86
C GLN A 215 -0.16 11.84 -0.85
N SER A 216 0.78 11.58 0.07
CA SER A 216 0.57 10.58 1.11
C SER A 216 -0.59 10.94 2.04
N TRP A 217 -0.78 12.22 2.37
CA TRP A 217 -1.91 12.66 3.19
C TRP A 217 -3.24 12.48 2.47
N MET A 218 -3.30 12.73 1.15
CA MET A 218 -4.50 12.45 0.35
C MET A 218 -4.81 10.96 0.28
N GLN A 219 -3.79 10.10 0.12
CA GLN A 219 -3.96 8.64 0.15
C GLN A 219 -4.46 8.13 1.51
N LYS A 220 -4.06 8.80 2.61
CA LYS A 220 -4.57 8.52 3.96
C LYS A 220 -5.98 9.08 4.18
N GLY A 221 -6.52 9.88 3.27
CA GLY A 221 -7.84 10.51 3.39
C GLY A 221 -7.93 11.55 4.51
N TRP A 222 -6.80 12.20 4.84
CA TRP A 222 -6.77 13.23 5.87
C TRP A 222 -7.54 14.48 5.40
N SER A 223 -8.39 15.06 6.26
CA SER A 223 -9.14 16.26 5.87
C SER A 223 -8.26 17.51 5.98
N PRO A 224 -8.54 18.58 5.21
CA PRO A 224 -7.82 19.84 5.36
C PRO A 224 -7.83 20.41 6.79
N GLU A 225 -8.90 20.19 7.54
CA GLU A 225 -9.04 20.55 8.97
C GLU A 225 -8.02 19.80 9.83
N TYR A 226 -7.93 18.47 9.68
CA TYR A 226 -6.97 17.66 10.41
C TYR A 226 -5.52 18.07 10.10
N ILE A 227 -5.23 18.41 8.83
CA ILE A 227 -3.91 18.92 8.46
C ILE A 227 -3.63 20.27 9.14
N PHE A 228 -4.62 21.17 9.16
CA PHE A 228 -4.49 22.51 9.74
C PHE A 228 -4.21 22.43 11.25
N ASP A 229 -5.08 21.75 12.00
CA ASP A 229 -5.08 21.75 13.47
C ASP A 229 -4.04 20.78 14.06
N VAL A 230 -3.95 19.56 13.51
CA VAL A 230 -3.19 18.47 14.14
C VAL A 230 -1.79 18.35 13.56
N VAL A 231 -1.69 18.37 12.23
CA VAL A 231 -0.42 18.12 11.54
C VAL A 231 0.46 19.37 11.55
N LEU A 232 -0.10 20.52 11.15
CA LEU A 232 0.64 21.77 11.01
C LEU A 232 0.51 22.70 12.22
N ARG A 233 -0.52 22.49 13.06
CA ARG A 233 -0.82 23.27 14.28
C ARG A 233 -0.99 24.77 13.99
N LEU A 234 -1.65 25.08 12.87
CA LEU A 234 -1.89 26.45 12.41
C LEU A 234 -2.97 27.17 13.23
N ASP A 235 -3.83 26.42 13.91
CA ASP A 235 -4.82 26.91 14.87
C ASP A 235 -4.20 27.71 16.02
N GLN A 236 -2.93 27.41 16.34
CA GLN A 236 -2.20 28.03 17.45
C GLN A 236 -1.60 29.40 17.09
N ASP A 237 -1.60 29.78 15.81
CA ASP A 237 -0.91 31.00 15.36
C ASP A 237 -1.74 32.28 15.55
N GLY A 238 -3.05 32.17 15.72
CA GLY A 238 -3.96 33.31 15.87
C GLY A 238 -3.74 34.38 14.79
N ASN A 239 -3.50 35.63 15.20
CA ASN A 239 -3.26 36.75 14.27
C ASN A 239 -1.94 36.67 13.47
N LYS A 240 -1.06 35.70 13.78
CA LYS A 240 0.19 35.45 13.03
C LYS A 240 0.03 34.37 11.96
N LEU A 241 -1.16 33.78 11.82
CA LEU A 241 -1.43 32.68 10.89
C LEU A 241 -0.83 32.92 9.49
N PHE A 242 -1.19 34.03 8.83
CA PHE A 242 -0.72 34.32 7.47
C PHE A 242 0.76 34.72 7.36
N ARG A 243 1.47 34.85 8.49
CA ARG A 243 2.93 34.99 8.52
C ARG A 243 3.63 33.64 8.66
N ASN A 244 2.92 32.58 9.03
CA ASN A 244 3.47 31.24 9.10
C ASN A 244 3.62 30.66 7.68
N PRO A 245 4.84 30.34 7.22
CA PRO A 245 5.06 29.79 5.89
C PRO A 245 4.34 28.45 5.66
N LEU A 246 3.98 27.72 6.72
CA LEU A 246 3.22 26.48 6.63
C LEU A 246 1.80 26.68 6.07
N VAL A 247 1.24 27.90 6.15
CA VAL A 247 -0.04 28.23 5.50
C VAL A 247 0.01 27.99 3.99
N THR A 248 1.15 28.24 3.34
CA THR A 248 1.31 27.95 1.90
C THR A 248 1.33 26.45 1.61
N THR A 249 1.89 25.64 2.51
CA THR A 249 1.89 24.18 2.39
C THR A 249 0.48 23.63 2.57
N TRP A 250 -0.24 24.14 3.57
CA TRP A 250 -1.64 23.83 3.81
C TRP A 250 -2.54 24.24 2.65
N GLY A 251 -2.39 25.46 2.12
CA GLY A 251 -3.18 25.96 0.99
C GLY A 251 -3.02 25.13 -0.28
N LYS A 252 -1.79 24.67 -0.58
CA LYS A 252 -1.53 23.73 -1.68
C LYS A 252 -2.27 22.41 -1.49
N TYR A 253 -2.29 21.89 -0.27
CA TYR A 253 -3.04 20.68 0.07
C TYR A 253 -4.55 20.89 -0.12
N LEU A 254 -5.11 21.99 0.40
CA LEU A 254 -6.53 22.30 0.25
C LEU A 254 -6.96 22.37 -1.22
N ILE A 255 -6.18 23.04 -2.07
CA ILE A 255 -6.49 23.16 -3.51
C ILE A 255 -6.52 21.78 -4.17
N ALA A 256 -5.57 20.90 -3.85
CA ALA A 256 -5.54 19.54 -4.37
C ALA A 256 -6.72 18.71 -3.85
N PHE A 257 -7.01 18.79 -2.54
CA PHE A 257 -8.12 18.09 -1.92
C PHE A 257 -9.46 18.47 -2.54
N ASN A 258 -9.75 19.77 -2.70
CA ASN A 258 -11.00 20.26 -3.27
C ASN A 258 -11.16 19.85 -4.74
N ARG A 259 -10.06 19.78 -5.50
CA ARG A 259 -10.09 19.30 -6.89
C ARG A 259 -10.54 17.84 -6.99
N ASP A 260 -10.11 17.00 -6.06
CA ASP A 260 -10.38 15.57 -6.07
C ASP A 260 -11.68 15.18 -5.34
N ASN A 261 -12.28 16.12 -4.59
CA ASN A 261 -13.47 15.87 -3.74
C ASN A 261 -14.62 16.84 -4.07
N TYR A 262 -15.06 16.85 -5.32
CA TYR A 262 -16.17 17.70 -5.77
C TYR A 262 -17.45 17.47 -4.96
N GLY A 263 -18.08 18.56 -4.50
CA GLY A 263 -19.28 18.55 -3.65
C GLY A 263 -19.01 18.38 -2.14
N LYS A 264 -17.74 18.24 -1.73
CA LYS A 264 -17.30 18.22 -0.32
C LYS A 264 -16.23 19.27 -0.03
N GLU A 265 -16.20 20.33 -0.81
CA GLU A 265 -15.16 21.36 -0.73
C GLU A 265 -15.24 22.13 0.60
N THR A 266 -14.06 22.42 1.16
CA THR A 266 -13.90 23.29 2.33
C THR A 266 -13.08 24.53 1.97
N THR A 267 -13.06 25.54 2.84
CA THR A 267 -12.29 26.78 2.64
C THR A 267 -11.64 27.21 3.94
N ILE A 268 -10.56 27.99 3.86
CA ILE A 268 -9.89 28.54 5.06
C ILE A 268 -10.88 29.23 6.01
N TRP A 269 -11.82 29.99 5.45
CA TRP A 269 -12.84 30.71 6.21
C TRP A 269 -13.83 29.80 6.94
N ARG A 270 -14.24 28.69 6.31
CA ARG A 270 -15.12 27.71 6.96
C ARG A 270 -14.45 27.08 8.18
N MET A 271 -13.15 26.83 8.11
CA MET A 271 -12.42 26.20 9.22
C MET A 271 -12.12 27.21 10.32
N LEU A 272 -11.70 28.44 9.97
CA LEU A 272 -11.49 29.51 10.96
C LEU A 272 -12.77 29.82 11.75
N ALA A 273 -13.92 29.85 11.07
CA ALA A 273 -15.21 29.99 11.74
C ALA A 273 -15.52 28.81 12.69
N ALA A 274 -15.05 27.60 12.39
CA ALA A 274 -15.25 26.41 13.23
C ALA A 274 -14.31 26.37 14.45
N THR A 275 -13.15 27.02 14.39
CA THR A 275 -12.20 27.13 15.51
C THR A 275 -12.51 28.32 16.44
N GLY A 276 -13.56 29.10 16.14
CA GLY A 276 -13.95 30.29 16.91
C GLY A 276 -13.07 31.51 16.64
N ILE A 277 -12.25 31.48 15.59
CA ILE A 277 -11.47 32.63 15.14
C ILE A 277 -12.35 33.46 14.20
N ASP A 278 -12.62 34.71 14.55
CA ASP A 278 -13.42 35.60 13.70
C ASP A 278 -12.66 35.89 12.38
N PRO A 279 -13.23 35.53 11.21
CA PRO A 279 -12.66 35.89 9.91
C PRO A 279 -12.40 37.40 9.75
N ASP A 280 -13.20 38.25 10.39
CA ASP A 280 -13.06 39.71 10.31
C ASP A 280 -11.83 40.23 11.08
N ASP A 281 -11.39 39.52 12.14
CA ASP A 281 -10.13 39.82 12.85
C ASP A 281 -8.89 39.51 12.00
N LEU A 282 -9.06 38.67 10.98
CA LEU A 282 -8.01 38.16 10.11
C LEU A 282 -7.92 38.87 8.76
N ARG A 283 -8.99 39.54 8.32
CA ARG A 283 -9.04 40.34 7.07
C ARG A 283 -7.85 41.30 6.89
N PRO A 284 -7.45 42.11 7.90
CA PRO A 284 -6.35 43.06 7.74
C PRO A 284 -4.97 42.41 7.50
N VAL A 285 -4.83 41.12 7.82
CA VAL A 285 -3.59 40.34 7.70
C VAL A 285 -3.61 39.49 6.43
N ALA A 286 -4.78 39.02 6.00
CA ALA A 286 -4.96 38.26 4.76
C ALA A 286 -4.56 39.08 3.52
N ASP A 287 -4.88 40.38 3.49
CA ASP A 287 -4.51 41.29 2.38
C ASP A 287 -2.99 41.52 2.25
N LYS A 288 -2.20 41.06 3.23
CA LYS A 288 -0.74 41.18 3.26
C LYS A 288 -0.02 39.83 3.14
N ALA A 289 -0.76 38.74 2.92
CA ALA A 289 -0.19 37.41 2.76
C ALA A 289 0.56 37.29 1.42
N PRO A 290 1.67 36.54 1.34
CA PRO A 290 2.34 36.28 0.06
C PRO A 290 1.43 35.46 -0.87
N GLU A 291 1.42 35.81 -2.17
CA GLU A 291 0.74 35.06 -3.24
C GLU A 291 1.23 33.59 -3.35
#